data_AF-A0A4U6XAV3-F1
#
_entry.id   AF-A0A4U6XAV3-F1
#
_cell.length_a   1.000
_cell.length_b   1.000
_cell.length_c   1.000
_cell.angle_alpha   90.00
_cell.angle_beta   90.00
_cell.angle_gamma   90.00
#
_symmetry.space_group_name_H-M   'P 1'
#
loop_
_entity.id
_entity.type
_entity.pdbx_description
1 polymer ?
#
loop_
_entity_poly.entity_id
_entity_poly.type
_entity_poly.pdbx_seq_one_letter_code
_entity_poly.pdbx_strand_id
1 'polypeptide(L)'
;ASSSHRCHSFPFSQSLSLSFWLCHTLILRTRRSPKFTQAQPQKNKIKIVFSLLNPKNNFSPRNLVTTTVKMRFSFTAAALSALVGYSAAHTLTVDLHVNGKTTGDGDGRGVGGSGAKKYIRSPPNNNPVKDLSSPDIACNVNGGKPLPDFVPVAAGDDITVEWYHNNPGDSTIAESHKGPVLTYIAPYTEGPGTGPIWTKIGQNGYANGKWAVDNLIANKGVSEPVKIPASLKAGKYLIRQEIIAHHESDTTYDVNPARGAQFYPSCIQIEVTGTGSEVPPQNFDFQTGYTYADPGIHFNLYSGDATTYKIPGPEVWTGGAGAGSGSGSGSGSGSGSGSGSGSGSGTPPVPSSTTRPVPNSGSGSGSGSGSGSGSGSGTPPVPSSTTRPVPNSGSGSGSGSG
;
A
#
# COMPACT_ATOMS: atom_id res chain seq x y z
N ALA A 1 6.46 -34.85 -64.27
CA ALA A 1 6.48 -33.48 -64.83
C ALA A 1 7.16 -32.56 -63.83
N SER A 2 8.03 -31.71 -64.36
CA SER A 2 8.93 -30.74 -63.73
C SER A 2 8.27 -29.82 -62.68
N SER A 3 8.97 -29.48 -61.59
CA SER A 3 9.68 -28.19 -61.49
C SER A 3 10.13 -27.87 -60.05
N SER A 4 11.20 -27.10 -60.00
CA SER A 4 12.19 -26.87 -58.94
C SER A 4 12.23 -25.39 -58.50
N HIS A 5 13.03 -25.12 -57.45
CA HIS A 5 13.70 -23.84 -57.10
C HIS A 5 12.87 -22.79 -56.33
N ARG A 6 13.41 -21.94 -55.44
CA ARG A 6 14.78 -21.59 -54.99
C ARG A 6 14.68 -20.71 -53.72
N CYS A 7 15.67 -20.81 -52.83
CA CYS A 7 16.01 -19.76 -51.86
C CYS A 7 16.81 -18.64 -52.55
N HIS A 8 16.64 -17.39 -52.12
CA HIS A 8 17.59 -16.30 -52.33
C HIS A 8 17.62 -15.35 -51.12
N SER A 9 18.84 -14.93 -50.77
CA SER A 9 19.21 -14.00 -49.70
C SER A 9 19.58 -12.61 -50.26
N PHE A 10 19.66 -11.63 -49.33
CA PHE A 10 20.29 -10.28 -49.36
C PHE A 10 19.44 -9.07 -49.83
N PRO A 11 19.77 -7.81 -49.42
CA PRO A 11 20.52 -7.33 -48.25
C PRO A 11 19.80 -6.22 -47.44
N PHE A 12 20.39 -5.93 -46.28
CA PHE A 12 20.12 -4.87 -45.32
C PHE A 12 20.60 -3.50 -45.85
N SER A 13 19.77 -2.43 -45.79
CA SER A 13 20.24 -1.05 -45.64
C SER A 13 19.10 -0.05 -45.36
N GLN A 14 19.43 0.94 -44.51
CA GLN A 14 18.81 2.27 -44.33
C GLN A 14 17.86 2.51 -43.13
N SER A 15 18.50 2.97 -42.04
CA SER A 15 18.23 4.21 -41.30
C SER A 15 16.76 4.59 -40.99
N LEU A 16 16.33 4.33 -39.75
CA LEU A 16 15.15 4.94 -39.15
C LEU A 16 15.50 6.33 -38.60
N SER A 17 14.84 7.36 -39.15
CA SER A 17 14.69 8.67 -38.51
C SER A 17 13.30 8.72 -37.86
N LEU A 18 13.24 8.66 -36.53
CA LEU A 18 12.00 8.89 -35.78
C LEU A 18 11.80 10.39 -35.57
N SER A 19 10.79 10.95 -36.24
CA SER A 19 10.24 12.26 -35.89
C SER A 19 9.00 12.04 -35.02
N PHE A 20 9.06 12.45 -33.75
CA PHE A 20 7.91 12.50 -32.85
C PHE A 20 7.02 13.70 -33.18
N TRP A 21 5.75 13.44 -33.47
CA TRP A 21 4.71 14.45 -33.60
C TRP A 21 3.90 14.48 -32.29
N LEU A 22 4.00 15.56 -31.52
CA LEU A 22 3.19 15.77 -30.33
C LEU A 22 1.98 16.63 -30.73
N CYS A 23 0.80 16.01 -30.79
CA CYS A 23 -0.45 16.70 -31.07
C CYS A 23 -1.09 17.14 -29.74
N HIS A 24 -1.15 18.45 -29.49
CA HIS A 24 -2.04 19.02 -28.48
C HIS A 24 -3.32 19.52 -29.16
N THR A 25 -4.45 18.93 -28.78
CA THR A 25 -5.78 19.41 -29.17
C THR A 25 -6.32 20.31 -28.06
N LEU A 26 -6.44 21.61 -28.32
CA LEU A 26 -7.28 22.51 -27.52
C LEU A 26 -8.38 23.05 -28.42
N ILE A 27 -9.63 22.69 -28.10
CA ILE A 27 -10.84 23.11 -28.81
C ILE A 27 -11.26 24.48 -28.26
N LEU A 28 -11.10 25.54 -29.06
CA LEU A 28 -11.91 26.76 -28.98
C LEU A 28 -12.26 27.23 -30.42
N ARG A 29 -13.51 26.96 -30.81
CA ARG A 29 -14.24 27.56 -31.95
C ARG A 29 -14.89 28.86 -31.40
N THR A 30 -15.02 30.02 -32.04
CA THR A 30 -14.99 30.47 -33.45
C THR A 30 -14.85 32.01 -33.50
N ARG A 31 -14.12 32.59 -34.48
CA ARG A 31 -14.65 33.36 -35.63
C ARG A 31 -13.58 34.27 -36.29
N ARG A 32 -13.49 34.11 -37.62
CA ARG A 32 -13.00 35.03 -38.68
C ARG A 32 -11.48 35.23 -38.88
N SER A 33 -10.99 34.62 -39.96
CA SER A 33 -9.77 34.92 -40.75
C SER A 33 -9.84 36.34 -41.40
N PRO A 34 -8.75 36.94 -41.98
CA PRO A 34 -7.78 36.29 -42.88
C PRO A 34 -6.28 36.70 -42.78
N LYS A 35 -5.44 35.80 -43.32
CA LYS A 35 -4.12 35.96 -43.96
C LYS A 35 -3.06 36.85 -43.26
N PHE A 36 -1.99 36.22 -42.76
CA PHE A 36 -0.69 36.88 -42.58
C PHE A 36 0.47 36.01 -43.05
N THR A 37 1.35 36.67 -43.79
CA THR A 37 2.58 36.22 -44.42
C THR A 37 3.66 35.90 -43.37
N GLN A 38 4.47 34.88 -43.64
CA GLN A 38 5.57 34.40 -42.80
C GLN A 38 6.68 35.46 -42.67
N ALA A 39 6.96 35.93 -41.44
CA ALA A 39 8.09 36.79 -41.11
C ALA A 39 9.04 36.08 -40.14
N GLN A 40 10.33 36.07 -40.49
CA GLN A 40 11.44 35.50 -39.73
C GLN A 40 11.75 36.35 -38.46
N PRO A 41 12.20 35.74 -37.35
CA PRO A 41 12.47 36.48 -36.11
C PRO A 41 13.74 37.33 -36.19
N GLN A 42 13.59 38.61 -35.87
CA GLN A 42 14.65 39.61 -35.74
C GLN A 42 15.57 39.29 -34.54
N LYS A 43 16.89 39.36 -34.77
CA LYS A 43 17.93 39.27 -33.74
C LYS A 43 17.98 40.58 -32.95
N ASN A 44 17.38 40.60 -31.76
CA ASN A 44 17.55 41.71 -30.82
C ASN A 44 18.99 41.71 -30.27
N LYS A 45 19.77 42.72 -30.65
CA LYS A 45 21.05 43.04 -30.03
C LYS A 45 20.79 43.73 -28.70
N ILE A 46 21.11 43.08 -27.59
CA ILE A 46 21.15 43.72 -26.27
C ILE A 46 22.45 44.54 -26.19
N LYS A 47 22.33 45.86 -26.10
CA LYS A 47 23.44 46.77 -25.74
C LYS A 47 23.51 46.85 -24.22
N ILE A 48 24.56 46.28 -23.62
CA ILE A 48 24.88 46.51 -22.21
C ILE A 48 25.85 47.69 -22.15
N VAL A 49 25.41 48.79 -21.54
CA VAL A 49 26.24 49.97 -21.25
C VAL A 49 26.67 49.85 -19.79
N PHE A 50 27.95 49.60 -19.53
CA PHE A 50 28.51 49.74 -18.18
C PHE A 50 28.88 51.21 -17.96
N SER A 51 28.19 51.86 -17.03
CA SER A 51 28.61 53.14 -16.48
C SER A 51 29.47 52.87 -15.25
N LEU A 52 30.77 53.12 -15.36
CA LEU A 52 31.68 53.17 -14.21
C LEU A 52 31.96 54.64 -13.92
N LEU A 53 31.38 55.11 -12.81
CA LEU A 53 31.73 56.38 -12.20
C LEU A 53 33.13 56.27 -11.57
N ASN A 54 34.06 57.12 -12.00
CA ASN A 54 35.11 57.63 -11.12
C ASN A 54 35.54 59.04 -11.57
N PRO A 55 35.73 59.99 -10.64
CA PRO A 55 35.94 61.39 -10.98
C PRO A 55 37.44 61.67 -11.12
N LYS A 56 37.86 62.15 -12.30
CA LYS A 56 38.84 63.23 -12.50
C LYS A 56 39.33 63.25 -13.95
N ASN A 57 39.25 64.46 -14.51
CA ASN A 57 40.06 65.04 -15.59
C ASN A 57 39.63 64.81 -17.06
N ASN A 58 39.58 65.97 -17.73
CA ASN A 58 39.28 66.23 -19.14
C ASN A 58 40.32 65.61 -20.11
N PHE A 59 39.88 65.14 -21.29
CA PHE A 59 40.08 65.75 -22.63
C PHE A 59 40.02 64.74 -23.80
N SER A 60 39.35 65.19 -24.88
CA SER A 60 39.56 64.96 -26.33
C SER A 60 39.26 63.60 -27.01
N PRO A 61 38.58 63.61 -28.20
CA PRO A 61 38.29 62.40 -28.97
C PRO A 61 39.29 62.24 -30.13
N ARG A 62 40.10 61.18 -30.18
CA ARG A 62 40.73 60.72 -31.44
C ARG A 62 40.98 59.21 -31.48
N ASN A 63 40.71 58.66 -32.65
CA ASN A 63 41.22 57.42 -33.26
C ASN A 63 40.63 56.08 -32.77
N LEU A 64 39.64 55.62 -33.53
CA LEU A 64 39.15 54.25 -33.55
C LEU A 64 40.16 53.38 -34.32
N VAL A 65 40.88 52.49 -33.63
CA VAL A 65 41.69 51.44 -34.27
C VAL A 65 40.89 50.14 -34.27
N THR A 66 40.43 49.71 -35.45
CA THR A 66 39.75 48.42 -35.62
C THR A 66 40.79 47.30 -35.70
N THR A 67 41.00 46.59 -34.59
CA THR A 67 41.76 45.33 -34.59
C THR A 67 40.80 44.16 -34.80
N THR A 68 40.92 43.47 -35.93
CA THR A 68 40.17 42.25 -36.23
C THR A 68 40.81 41.06 -35.51
N VAL A 69 40.30 40.70 -34.33
CA VAL A 69 40.69 39.45 -33.65
C VAL A 69 39.94 38.29 -34.30
N LYS A 70 40.69 37.39 -34.96
CA LYS A 70 40.16 36.15 -35.53
C LYS A 70 39.92 35.15 -34.39
N MET A 71 38.76 35.21 -33.74
CA MET A 71 38.36 34.23 -32.72
C MET A 71 38.18 32.86 -33.37
N ARG A 72 39.09 31.93 -33.07
CA ARG A 72 38.88 30.50 -33.28
C ARG A 72 37.89 30.02 -32.23
N PHE A 73 36.64 29.79 -32.62
CA PHE A 73 35.65 29.13 -31.78
C PHE A 73 36.01 27.66 -31.63
N SER A 74 36.74 27.32 -30.57
CA SER A 74 36.79 25.94 -30.08
C SER A 74 35.44 25.63 -29.45
N PHE A 75 34.66 24.76 -30.10
CA PHE A 75 33.43 24.20 -29.57
C PHE A 75 33.75 23.35 -28.34
N THR A 76 33.69 23.94 -27.15
CA THR A 76 33.54 23.20 -25.90
C THR A 76 32.06 23.15 -25.58
N ALA A 77 31.40 22.08 -26.02
CA ALA A 77 30.05 21.76 -25.59
C ALA A 77 30.10 21.31 -24.13
N ALA A 78 29.93 22.25 -23.20
CA ALA A 78 29.64 21.91 -21.81
C ALA A 78 28.18 21.39 -21.77
N ALA A 79 28.03 20.07 -21.84
CA ALA A 79 26.77 19.41 -21.55
C ALA A 79 26.48 19.55 -20.06
N LEU A 80 25.76 20.61 -19.69
CA LEU A 80 25.19 20.76 -18.37
C LEU A 80 24.00 19.79 -18.29
N SER A 81 24.27 18.54 -17.88
CA SER A 81 23.22 17.58 -17.57
C SER A 81 22.41 18.13 -16.39
N ALA A 82 21.26 18.72 -16.69
CA ALA A 82 20.20 18.94 -15.72
C ALA A 82 19.70 17.55 -15.28
N LEU A 83 20.30 17.00 -14.22
CA LEU A 83 19.70 15.94 -13.44
C LEU A 83 18.43 16.53 -12.83
N VAL A 84 17.31 16.37 -13.53
CA VAL A 84 15.99 16.55 -12.94
C VAL A 84 15.88 15.45 -11.89
N GLY A 85 16.19 15.81 -10.64
CA GLY A 85 15.93 14.94 -9.50
C GLY A 85 14.43 14.67 -9.48
N TYR A 86 14.04 13.43 -9.79
CA TYR A 86 12.70 12.95 -9.53
C TYR A 86 12.56 12.82 -8.02
N SER A 87 12.07 13.88 -7.38
CA SER A 87 11.64 13.79 -5.98
C SER A 87 10.31 13.04 -5.98
N ALA A 88 10.38 11.74 -5.68
CA ALA A 88 9.20 11.03 -5.23
C ALA A 88 8.86 11.55 -3.86
N ALA A 89 7.74 12.23 -3.65
CA ALA A 89 7.37 12.68 -2.31
C ALA A 89 6.49 11.62 -1.62
N HIS A 90 5.53 11.08 -2.37
CA HIS A 90 4.39 10.34 -1.83
C HIS A 90 4.45 8.85 -2.18
N THR A 91 3.48 8.04 -1.77
CA THR A 91 3.51 6.60 -2.05
C THR A 91 2.13 5.93 -2.10
N LEU A 92 2.07 4.76 -2.74
CA LEU A 92 0.93 3.87 -2.92
C LEU A 92 1.40 2.42 -2.88
N THR A 93 0.48 1.46 -2.71
CA THR A 93 0.79 0.02 -2.77
C THR A 93 0.38 -0.58 -4.11
N VAL A 94 1.18 -1.51 -4.64
CA VAL A 94 0.91 -2.20 -5.92
C VAL A 94 0.65 -3.70 -5.77
N ASP A 95 1.31 -4.37 -4.83
CA ASP A 95 1.26 -5.83 -4.69
C ASP A 95 1.35 -6.25 -3.21
N LEU A 96 0.81 -7.43 -2.90
CA LEU A 96 1.05 -8.15 -1.66
C LEU A 96 1.83 -9.42 -2.02
N HIS A 97 3.02 -9.61 -1.45
CA HIS A 97 3.76 -10.85 -1.65
C HIS A 97 3.47 -11.82 -0.50
N VAL A 98 3.41 -13.10 -0.80
CA VAL A 98 3.22 -14.19 0.16
C VAL A 98 4.44 -15.10 0.12
N ASN A 99 5.10 -15.29 1.26
CA ASN A 99 6.35 -16.04 1.38
C ASN A 99 7.41 -15.62 0.35
N GLY A 100 7.55 -14.30 0.15
CA GLY A 100 8.50 -13.69 -0.80
C GLY A 100 8.12 -13.81 -2.28
N LYS A 101 6.90 -14.27 -2.61
CA LYS A 101 6.42 -14.39 -4.00
C LYS A 101 5.35 -13.34 -4.29
N THR A 102 5.50 -12.62 -5.40
CA THR A 102 4.48 -11.71 -5.95
C THR A 102 3.13 -12.42 -6.12
N THR A 103 2.04 -11.72 -5.83
CA THR A 103 0.67 -12.18 -6.15
C THR A 103 0.08 -11.43 -7.34
N GLY A 104 0.90 -10.59 -7.98
CA GLY A 104 0.59 -9.80 -9.16
C GLY A 104 -0.10 -8.49 -8.80
N ASP A 105 -0.11 -7.54 -9.74
CA ASP A 105 -0.68 -6.20 -9.53
C ASP A 105 -2.13 -6.25 -9.00
N GLY A 106 -2.28 -5.80 -7.76
CA GLY A 106 -3.52 -5.74 -7.01
C GLY A 106 -4.25 -4.40 -7.07
N ASP A 107 -3.54 -3.35 -7.47
CA ASP A 107 -4.04 -1.98 -7.62
C ASP A 107 -4.50 -1.70 -9.07
N GLY A 108 -4.03 -2.48 -10.04
CA GLY A 108 -4.34 -2.29 -11.45
C GLY A 108 -3.61 -1.09 -12.07
N ARG A 109 -2.84 -0.33 -11.30
CA ARG A 109 -2.01 0.78 -11.80
C ARG A 109 -0.56 0.37 -12.05
N GLY A 110 -0.25 -0.92 -11.93
CA GLY A 110 1.00 -1.48 -12.45
C GLY A 110 1.14 -1.21 -13.96
N VAL A 111 2.36 -1.45 -14.47
CA VAL A 111 2.83 -1.21 -15.85
C VAL A 111 1.75 -0.69 -16.82
N GLY A 112 1.58 0.64 -16.89
CA GLY A 112 0.66 1.29 -17.84
C GLY A 112 -0.65 1.86 -17.26
N GLY A 113 -0.87 1.81 -15.93
CA GLY A 113 -1.81 2.70 -15.24
C GLY A 113 -3.30 2.55 -15.58
N SER A 114 -3.68 1.44 -16.22
CA SER A 114 -5.02 1.24 -16.82
C SER A 114 -5.66 -0.13 -16.53
N GLY A 115 -5.05 -0.93 -15.66
CA GLY A 115 -5.60 -2.19 -15.19
C GLY A 115 -6.73 -1.98 -14.17
N ALA A 116 -7.51 -3.05 -13.97
CA ALA A 116 -8.55 -3.08 -12.95
C ALA A 116 -7.97 -3.36 -11.57
N LYS A 117 -8.48 -2.65 -10.55
CA LYS A 117 -8.22 -2.94 -9.14
C LYS A 117 -8.74 -4.34 -8.79
N LYS A 118 -7.95 -5.12 -8.05
CA LYS A 118 -8.28 -6.53 -7.74
C LYS A 118 -8.53 -6.76 -6.27
N TYR A 119 -7.54 -6.48 -5.43
CA TYR A 119 -7.58 -6.81 -4.01
C TYR A 119 -7.02 -5.69 -3.11
N ILE A 120 -6.42 -4.63 -3.68
CA ILE A 120 -5.96 -3.44 -2.95
C ILE A 120 -6.99 -2.32 -3.12
N ARG A 121 -7.56 -1.84 -2.01
CA ARG A 121 -8.57 -0.75 -2.00
C ARG A 121 -7.93 0.62 -2.17
N SER A 122 -7.31 0.84 -3.32
CA SER A 122 -6.41 1.97 -3.48
C SER A 122 -7.14 3.32 -3.60
N PRO A 123 -6.56 4.40 -3.07
CA PRO A 123 -7.00 5.77 -3.34
C PRO A 123 -6.73 6.17 -4.81
N PRO A 124 -7.31 7.28 -5.31
CA PRO A 124 -7.11 7.70 -6.71
C PRO A 124 -5.72 8.28 -6.96
N ASN A 125 -5.03 8.77 -5.93
CA ASN A 125 -3.69 9.35 -5.98
C ASN A 125 -2.93 9.00 -4.69
N ASN A 126 -1.67 9.43 -4.61
CA ASN A 126 -0.76 9.14 -3.51
C ASN A 126 -0.81 10.19 -2.37
N ASN A 127 -1.82 11.06 -2.31
CA ASN A 127 -1.92 12.07 -1.26
C ASN A 127 -2.03 11.42 0.14
N PRO A 128 -1.50 12.06 1.18
CA PRO A 128 -1.60 11.54 2.53
C PRO A 128 -2.97 11.86 3.14
N VAL A 129 -3.39 11.04 4.09
CA VAL A 129 -4.41 11.40 5.08
C VAL A 129 -3.71 12.13 6.24
N LYS A 130 -4.35 13.16 6.82
CA LYS A 130 -3.79 13.93 7.96
C LYS A 130 -4.79 14.21 9.08
N ASP A 131 -6.08 14.24 8.74
CA ASP A 131 -7.17 14.40 9.70
C ASP A 131 -7.43 13.06 10.39
N LEU A 132 -7.13 12.98 11.70
CA LEU A 132 -7.32 11.78 12.50
C LEU A 132 -8.80 11.45 12.71
N SER A 133 -9.69 12.44 12.59
CA SER A 133 -11.13 12.23 12.72
C SER A 133 -11.79 11.74 11.42
N SER A 134 -11.09 11.84 10.28
CA SER A 134 -11.62 11.40 8.99
C SER A 134 -11.78 9.88 8.95
N PRO A 135 -12.88 9.34 8.37
CA PRO A 135 -13.00 7.90 8.12
C PRO A 135 -11.89 7.36 7.20
N ASP A 136 -11.24 8.23 6.42
CA ASP A 136 -10.15 7.85 5.52
C ASP A 136 -8.88 7.40 6.28
N ILE A 137 -8.75 7.69 7.58
CA ILE A 137 -7.59 7.26 8.37
C ILE A 137 -7.48 5.73 8.45
N ALA A 138 -8.59 5.00 8.31
CA ALA A 138 -8.59 3.54 8.35
C ALA A 138 -8.07 2.93 7.04
N CYS A 139 -8.74 3.16 5.91
CA CYS A 139 -8.42 2.51 4.63
C CYS A 139 -8.20 3.49 3.45
N ASN A 140 -7.84 4.74 3.74
CA ASN A 140 -7.71 5.83 2.78
C ASN A 140 -9.03 6.20 2.10
N VAL A 141 -9.00 7.24 1.26
CA VAL A 141 -10.12 7.55 0.38
C VAL A 141 -10.40 6.36 -0.54
N ASN A 142 -11.68 6.05 -0.77
CA ASN A 142 -12.15 4.79 -1.38
C ASN A 142 -12.00 3.51 -0.53
N GLY A 143 -11.58 3.60 0.73
CA GLY A 143 -11.45 2.43 1.60
C GLY A 143 -12.75 1.62 1.76
N GLY A 144 -13.91 2.25 1.57
CA GLY A 144 -15.24 1.62 1.59
C GLY A 144 -15.71 1.07 0.23
N LYS A 145 -14.82 0.92 -0.76
CA LYS A 145 -15.13 0.28 -2.04
C LYS A 145 -14.56 -1.15 -2.04
N PRO A 146 -15.38 -2.17 -1.76
CA PRO A 146 -14.91 -3.54 -1.80
C PRO A 146 -14.52 -3.94 -3.23
N LEU A 147 -13.58 -4.87 -3.33
CA LEU A 147 -13.11 -5.42 -4.58
C LEU A 147 -13.44 -6.92 -4.68
N PRO A 148 -13.48 -7.50 -5.89
CA PRO A 148 -13.90 -8.89 -6.04
C PRO A 148 -12.89 -9.91 -5.51
N ASP A 149 -11.59 -9.58 -5.54
CA ASP A 149 -10.54 -10.56 -5.32
C ASP A 149 -9.99 -10.51 -3.90
N PHE A 150 -9.48 -11.66 -3.45
CA PHE A 150 -8.82 -11.85 -2.17
C PHE A 150 -7.51 -12.59 -2.42
N VAL A 151 -6.42 -12.12 -1.83
CA VAL A 151 -5.15 -12.85 -1.90
C VAL A 151 -5.24 -14.08 -0.99
N PRO A 152 -5.01 -15.31 -1.50
CA PRO A 152 -4.98 -16.49 -0.66
C PRO A 152 -3.71 -16.49 0.20
N VAL A 153 -3.89 -16.64 1.51
CA VAL A 153 -2.79 -16.70 2.49
C VAL A 153 -3.06 -17.83 3.48
N ALA A 154 -2.05 -18.56 3.95
CA ALA A 154 -2.19 -19.48 5.08
C ALA A 154 -1.82 -18.78 6.39
N ALA A 155 -2.49 -19.14 7.48
CA ALA A 155 -2.06 -18.75 8.81
C ALA A 155 -0.61 -19.25 9.04
N GLY A 156 0.28 -18.34 9.47
CA GLY A 156 1.72 -18.60 9.62
C GLY A 156 2.59 -18.12 8.45
N ASP A 157 2.01 -17.83 7.28
CA ASP A 157 2.73 -17.26 6.15
C ASP A 157 3.31 -15.88 6.49
N ASP A 158 4.40 -15.53 5.81
CA ASP A 158 4.94 -14.18 5.84
C ASP A 158 4.36 -13.37 4.67
N ILE A 159 3.85 -12.18 4.97
CA ILE A 159 3.39 -11.21 3.97
C ILE A 159 4.33 -10.00 3.92
N THR A 160 4.55 -9.48 2.72
CA THR A 160 5.19 -8.17 2.49
C THR A 160 4.34 -7.35 1.54
N VAL A 161 4.31 -6.04 1.72
CA VAL A 161 3.56 -5.15 0.82
C VAL A 161 4.56 -4.38 -0.03
N GLU A 162 4.31 -4.31 -1.34
CA GLU A 162 5.11 -3.55 -2.28
C GLU A 162 4.52 -2.15 -2.47
N TRP A 163 5.34 -1.14 -2.21
CA TRP A 163 5.05 0.27 -2.34
C TRP A 163 5.75 0.88 -3.55
N TYR A 164 5.17 1.93 -4.11
CA TYR A 164 5.69 2.67 -5.25
C TYR A 164 5.23 4.12 -5.20
N HIS A 165 5.92 5.02 -5.90
CA HIS A 165 5.50 6.42 -6.01
C HIS A 165 4.65 6.67 -7.26
N ASN A 166 5.29 6.67 -8.43
CA ASN A 166 4.68 6.92 -9.73
C ASN A 166 4.60 5.65 -10.57
N ASN A 167 5.65 4.83 -10.54
CA ASN A 167 5.73 3.56 -11.25
C ASN A 167 6.30 2.47 -10.35
N PRO A 168 5.86 1.20 -10.48
CA PRO A 168 6.46 0.09 -9.75
C PRO A 168 7.98 0.04 -9.95
N GLY A 169 8.72 -0.19 -8.85
CA GLY A 169 10.19 -0.25 -8.85
C GLY A 169 10.90 1.11 -8.94
N ASP A 170 10.19 2.23 -8.77
CA ASP A 170 10.80 3.56 -8.67
C ASP A 170 11.33 3.88 -7.26
N SER A 171 11.57 5.15 -6.96
CA SER A 171 12.09 5.60 -5.68
C SER A 171 11.16 5.36 -4.48
N THR A 172 9.97 4.79 -4.68
CA THR A 172 9.01 4.36 -3.63
C THR A 172 8.35 5.51 -2.87
N ILE A 173 9.14 6.34 -2.21
CA ILE A 173 8.76 7.49 -1.39
C ILE A 173 9.99 8.40 -1.19
N ALA A 174 9.80 9.67 -0.82
CA ALA A 174 10.94 10.56 -0.56
C ALA A 174 11.74 10.09 0.63
N GLU A 175 13.07 10.19 0.53
CA GLU A 175 13.96 9.95 1.67
C GLU A 175 13.65 10.88 2.86
N SER A 176 13.03 12.05 2.64
CA SER A 176 12.62 12.94 3.73
C SER A 176 11.46 12.38 4.57
N HIS A 177 10.67 11.45 4.04
CA HIS A 177 9.46 10.91 4.69
C HIS A 177 9.78 9.85 5.74
N LYS A 178 10.79 10.12 6.59
CA LYS A 178 11.19 9.22 7.69
C LYS A 178 10.00 8.91 8.59
N GLY A 179 9.91 7.66 9.01
CA GLY A 179 8.77 7.20 9.79
C GLY A 179 8.68 5.68 9.95
N PRO A 180 7.73 5.21 10.77
CA PRO A 180 7.44 3.79 10.92
C PRO A 180 6.66 3.21 9.73
N VAL A 181 6.66 1.88 9.67
CA VAL A 181 5.73 1.06 8.87
C VAL A 181 4.97 0.13 9.82
N LEU A 182 3.65 0.10 9.73
CA LEU A 182 2.75 -0.57 10.66
C LEU A 182 1.80 -1.48 9.90
N THR A 183 1.57 -2.69 10.39
CA THR A 183 0.64 -3.65 9.77
C THR A 183 -0.41 -4.08 10.78
N TYR A 184 -1.68 -3.96 10.38
CA TYR A 184 -2.85 -4.36 11.15
C TYR A 184 -3.70 -5.35 10.36
N ILE A 185 -4.52 -6.12 11.07
CA ILE A 185 -5.52 -7.02 10.52
C ILE A 185 -6.89 -6.76 11.16
N ALA A 186 -7.95 -6.93 10.37
CA ALA A 186 -9.33 -6.90 10.83
C ALA A 186 -10.16 -7.95 10.07
N PRO A 187 -11.23 -8.52 10.67
CA PRO A 187 -12.21 -9.28 9.91
C PRO A 187 -12.72 -8.48 8.70
N TYR A 188 -12.98 -9.16 7.59
CA TYR A 188 -13.41 -8.48 6.37
C TYR A 188 -14.75 -7.74 6.56
N THR A 189 -14.80 -6.50 6.10
CA THR A 189 -16.01 -5.69 5.99
C THR A 189 -16.09 -5.06 4.61
N GLU A 190 -17.29 -4.87 4.07
CA GLU A 190 -17.48 -4.09 2.83
C GLU A 190 -17.28 -2.58 3.05
N GLY A 191 -17.41 -2.11 4.29
CA GLY A 191 -17.25 -0.72 4.67
C GLY A 191 -15.79 -0.23 4.70
N PRO A 192 -15.58 1.05 5.06
CA PRO A 192 -14.27 1.72 5.02
C PRO A 192 -13.28 1.27 6.11
N GLY A 193 -13.60 0.23 6.87
CA GLY A 193 -12.77 -0.24 7.98
C GLY A 193 -12.79 0.68 9.20
N THR A 194 -13.82 1.51 9.35
CA THR A 194 -14.01 2.35 10.55
C THR A 194 -14.53 1.54 11.73
N GLY A 195 -14.32 2.04 12.94
CA GLY A 195 -14.75 1.39 14.17
C GLY A 195 -13.71 0.47 14.80
N PRO A 196 -14.04 -0.13 15.97
CA PRO A 196 -13.10 -0.86 16.81
C PRO A 196 -12.90 -2.31 16.32
N ILE A 197 -12.21 -2.48 15.19
CA ILE A 197 -12.04 -3.78 14.52
C ILE A 197 -10.59 -4.21 14.31
N TRP A 198 -9.64 -3.30 14.51
CA TRP A 198 -8.25 -3.52 14.10
C TRP A 198 -7.41 -4.16 15.20
N THR A 199 -6.43 -4.94 14.77
CA THR A 199 -5.39 -5.51 15.62
C THR A 199 -4.05 -5.37 14.94
N LYS A 200 -3.05 -4.84 15.63
CA LYS A 200 -1.68 -4.71 15.13
C LYS A 200 -1.01 -6.08 15.08
N ILE A 201 -0.43 -6.46 13.95
CA ILE A 201 0.30 -7.72 13.76
C ILE A 201 1.76 -7.53 13.36
N GLY A 202 2.17 -6.31 13.02
CA GLY A 202 3.56 -5.99 12.73
C GLY A 202 3.86 -4.50 12.89
N GLN A 203 5.08 -4.17 13.28
CA GLN A 203 5.56 -2.79 13.32
C GLN A 203 7.07 -2.72 13.15
N ASN A 204 7.52 -1.68 12.44
CA ASN A 204 8.92 -1.29 12.34
C ASN A 204 8.98 0.22 12.54
N GLY A 205 9.81 0.69 13.49
CA GLY A 205 9.99 2.10 13.79
C GLY A 205 11.40 2.57 13.45
N TYR A 206 12.05 3.25 14.39
CA TYR A 206 13.47 3.57 14.32
C TYR A 206 14.30 2.49 15.02
N ALA A 207 15.27 1.92 14.32
CA ALA A 207 16.21 0.94 14.87
C ALA A 207 17.54 0.98 14.10
N ASN A 208 18.66 0.74 14.79
CA ASN A 208 19.99 0.64 14.18
C ASN A 208 20.36 1.85 13.28
N GLY A 209 19.98 3.05 13.71
CA GLY A 209 20.28 4.28 12.96
C GLY A 209 19.37 4.54 11.76
N LYS A 210 18.34 3.73 11.53
CA LYS A 210 17.46 3.78 10.36
C LYS A 210 15.99 3.79 10.75
N TRP A 211 15.19 4.53 10.00
CA TRP A 211 13.73 4.44 10.03
C TRP A 211 13.26 3.27 9.16
N ALA A 212 12.06 2.76 9.43
CA ALA A 212 11.45 1.73 8.61
C ALA A 212 11.32 2.15 7.13
N VAL A 213 11.02 3.44 6.86
CA VAL A 213 11.03 3.99 5.50
C VAL A 213 12.40 3.92 4.82
N ASP A 214 13.51 4.00 5.57
CA ASP A 214 14.86 3.84 4.99
C ASP A 214 15.06 2.41 4.48
N ASN A 215 14.61 1.43 5.25
CA ASN A 215 14.69 0.03 4.88
C ASN A 215 13.74 -0.28 3.71
N LEU A 216 12.55 0.31 3.70
CA LEU A 216 11.58 0.20 2.61
C LEU A 216 12.18 0.68 1.28
N ILE A 217 12.80 1.86 1.26
CA ILE A 217 13.48 2.41 0.08
C ILE A 217 14.65 1.50 -0.33
N ALA A 218 15.47 1.07 0.64
CA ALA A 218 16.59 0.17 0.36
C ALA A 218 16.15 -1.18 -0.23
N ASN A 219 14.96 -1.65 0.14
CA ASN A 219 14.34 -2.87 -0.37
C ASN A 219 13.40 -2.62 -1.57
N LYS A 220 13.60 -1.51 -2.29
CA LYS A 220 12.86 -1.16 -3.53
C LYS A 220 11.34 -1.18 -3.35
N GLY A 221 10.87 -0.71 -2.20
CA GLY A 221 9.45 -0.59 -1.88
C GLY A 221 8.82 -1.81 -1.25
N VAL A 222 9.53 -2.94 -1.11
CA VAL A 222 8.99 -4.12 -0.44
C VAL A 222 9.19 -3.99 1.07
N SER A 223 8.09 -4.04 1.84
CA SER A 223 8.15 -3.94 3.30
C SER A 223 8.93 -5.09 3.93
N GLU A 224 9.35 -4.93 5.18
CA GLU A 224 9.79 -6.07 6.00
C GLU A 224 8.65 -7.09 6.16
N PRO A 225 8.97 -8.39 6.30
CA PRO A 225 7.97 -9.45 6.41
C PRO A 225 7.20 -9.36 7.72
N VAL A 226 5.87 -9.47 7.62
CA VAL A 226 4.95 -9.59 8.75
C VAL A 226 4.30 -10.96 8.70
N LYS A 227 4.37 -11.69 9.81
CA LYS A 227 3.77 -13.02 9.91
C LYS A 227 2.27 -12.91 10.14
N ILE A 228 1.47 -13.61 9.34
CA ILE A 228 0.06 -13.85 9.67
C ILE A 228 0.04 -14.77 10.90
N PRO A 229 -0.62 -14.39 12.01
CA PRO A 229 -0.63 -15.20 13.22
C PRO A 229 -1.10 -16.63 12.94
N ALA A 230 -0.31 -17.64 13.34
CA ALA A 230 -0.62 -19.04 13.07
C ALA A 230 -1.90 -19.52 13.77
N SER A 231 -2.30 -18.86 14.85
CA SER A 231 -3.53 -19.12 15.60
C SER A 231 -4.79 -18.48 14.97
N LEU A 232 -4.62 -17.62 13.95
CA LEU A 232 -5.71 -16.89 13.33
C LEU A 232 -6.73 -17.84 12.68
N LYS A 233 -8.01 -17.60 12.97
CA LYS A 233 -9.12 -18.34 12.37
C LYS A 233 -9.16 -18.16 10.84
N ALA A 234 -9.41 -19.24 10.10
CA ALA A 234 -9.65 -19.14 8.66
C ALA A 234 -10.85 -18.23 8.33
N GLY A 235 -10.76 -17.50 7.22
CA GLY A 235 -11.80 -16.56 6.79
C GLY A 235 -11.25 -15.39 5.98
N LYS A 236 -12.13 -14.44 5.65
CA LYS A 236 -11.77 -13.22 4.92
C LYS A 236 -11.38 -12.11 5.88
N TYR A 237 -10.29 -11.41 5.55
CA TYR A 237 -9.74 -10.33 6.36
C TYR A 237 -9.34 -9.13 5.50
N LEU A 238 -9.17 -7.99 6.16
CA LEU A 238 -8.44 -6.83 5.65
C LEU A 238 -7.07 -6.77 6.34
N ILE A 239 -6.02 -6.66 5.55
CA ILE A 239 -4.71 -6.18 6.01
C ILE A 239 -4.67 -4.68 5.77
N ARG A 240 -4.25 -3.92 6.78
CA ARG A 240 -3.93 -2.50 6.64
C ARG A 240 -2.45 -2.31 6.90
N GLN A 241 -1.70 -1.91 5.88
CA GLN A 241 -0.33 -1.43 6.08
C GLN A 241 -0.28 0.09 5.96
N GLU A 242 0.47 0.73 6.83
CA GLU A 242 0.55 2.18 6.97
C GLU A 242 2.00 2.65 7.09
N ILE A 243 2.32 3.73 6.37
CA ILE A 243 3.48 4.57 6.62
C ILE A 243 3.00 5.85 7.32
N ILE A 244 3.73 6.30 8.35
CA ILE A 244 3.52 7.61 8.97
C ILE A 244 4.75 8.47 8.72
N ALA A 245 4.68 9.46 7.85
CA ALA A 245 5.83 10.32 7.55
C ALA A 245 5.90 11.54 8.47
N HIS A 246 7.07 11.77 9.09
CA HIS A 246 7.26 12.76 10.15
C HIS A 246 7.93 14.08 9.76
N HIS A 247 8.19 14.31 8.47
CA HIS A 247 8.88 15.53 8.02
C HIS A 247 8.14 16.84 8.36
N GLU A 248 6.85 16.77 8.68
CA GLU A 248 6.05 17.91 9.15
C GLU A 248 5.30 17.63 10.47
N SER A 249 5.73 16.61 11.21
CA SER A 249 5.14 16.19 12.50
C SER A 249 5.61 17.01 13.69
N ASP A 250 6.39 18.08 13.50
CA ASP A 250 6.77 19.01 14.58
C ASP A 250 5.60 19.86 15.09
N THR A 251 4.50 19.87 14.34
CA THR A 251 3.19 20.40 14.70
C THR A 251 2.11 19.39 14.31
N THR A 252 0.88 19.60 14.74
CA THR A 252 -0.25 18.70 14.49
C THR A 252 -1.23 19.32 13.50
N TYR A 253 -2.00 18.48 12.80
CA TYR A 253 -2.90 18.93 11.73
C TYR A 253 -4.04 19.81 12.25
N ASP A 254 -4.56 19.53 13.44
CA ASP A 254 -5.59 20.32 14.12
C ASP A 254 -5.11 21.73 14.49
N VAL A 255 -3.80 21.91 14.73
CA VAL A 255 -3.17 23.21 14.99
C VAL A 255 -2.79 23.91 13.69
N ASN A 256 -2.22 23.18 12.72
CA ASN A 256 -1.84 23.71 11.42
C ASN A 256 -2.19 22.72 10.30
N PRO A 257 -3.29 22.93 9.57
CA PRO A 257 -3.73 21.98 8.55
C PRO A 257 -2.81 21.91 7.32
N ALA A 258 -1.87 22.85 7.16
CA ALA A 258 -0.83 22.77 6.14
C ALA A 258 0.27 21.75 6.48
N ARG A 259 0.44 21.41 7.76
CA ARG A 259 1.47 20.49 8.28
C ARG A 259 0.83 19.29 8.99
N GLY A 260 1.55 18.63 9.89
CA GLY A 260 1.11 17.44 10.62
C GLY A 260 1.74 16.16 10.07
N ALA A 261 1.64 15.09 10.86
CA ALA A 261 1.97 13.74 10.40
C ALA A 261 1.18 13.39 9.14
N GLN A 262 1.86 12.75 8.19
CA GLN A 262 1.26 12.30 6.93
C GLN A 262 1.09 10.79 6.96
N PHE A 263 -0.16 10.33 6.90
CA PHE A 263 -0.51 8.92 6.97
C PHE A 263 -0.78 8.38 5.56
N TYR A 264 -0.18 7.25 5.22
CA TYR A 264 -0.42 6.51 3.97
C TYR A 264 -1.01 5.14 4.31
N PRO A 265 -2.30 5.04 4.68
CA PRO A 265 -2.95 3.75 4.88
C PRO A 265 -3.25 3.08 3.53
N SER A 266 -3.06 1.76 3.46
CA SER A 266 -3.51 0.91 2.36
C SER A 266 -4.17 -0.35 2.90
N CYS A 267 -5.40 -0.64 2.43
CA CYS A 267 -6.16 -1.82 2.81
C CYS A 267 -6.19 -2.87 1.69
N ILE A 268 -5.88 -4.11 2.05
CA ILE A 268 -5.65 -5.24 1.15
C ILE A 268 -6.55 -6.39 1.59
N GLN A 269 -7.31 -6.95 0.65
CA GLN A 269 -8.24 -8.04 0.90
C GLN A 269 -7.52 -9.39 0.84
N ILE A 270 -7.60 -10.19 1.90
CA ILE A 270 -6.98 -11.52 1.97
C ILE A 270 -7.99 -12.57 2.41
N GLU A 271 -7.79 -13.81 1.97
CA GLU A 271 -8.54 -14.98 2.43
C GLU A 271 -7.56 -15.94 3.09
N VAL A 272 -7.71 -16.07 4.41
CA VAL A 272 -6.84 -16.87 5.28
C VAL A 272 -7.36 -18.30 5.33
N THR A 273 -6.46 -19.25 5.07
CA THR A 273 -6.65 -20.68 5.30
C THR A 273 -5.88 -21.14 6.55
N GLY A 274 -6.28 -22.27 7.13
CA GLY A 274 -5.62 -22.83 8.31
C GLY A 274 -6.60 -23.44 9.30
N THR A 275 -6.08 -23.91 10.44
CA THR A 275 -6.85 -24.57 11.50
C THR A 275 -6.93 -23.75 12.79
N GLY A 276 -6.43 -22.50 12.76
CA GLY A 276 -6.52 -21.57 13.89
C GLY A 276 -7.96 -21.27 14.30
N SER A 277 -8.13 -20.71 15.49
CA SER A 277 -9.44 -20.40 16.07
C SER A 277 -9.52 -19.01 16.70
N GLU A 278 -8.40 -18.31 16.85
CA GLU A 278 -8.37 -16.97 17.43
C GLU A 278 -8.89 -15.93 16.45
N VAL A 279 -9.63 -14.97 16.98
CA VAL A 279 -10.05 -13.76 16.25
C VAL A 279 -9.19 -12.58 16.71
N PRO A 280 -8.94 -11.58 15.84
CA PRO A 280 -8.17 -10.38 16.22
C PRO A 280 -8.75 -9.69 17.49
N PRO A 281 -7.98 -9.55 18.59
CA PRO A 281 -8.55 -9.24 19.90
C PRO A 281 -8.56 -7.76 20.31
N GLN A 282 -7.85 -6.87 19.59
CA GLN A 282 -7.55 -5.54 20.13
C GLN A 282 -8.66 -4.52 19.98
N ASN A 283 -9.59 -4.72 19.04
CA ASN A 283 -10.69 -3.80 18.77
C ASN A 283 -10.23 -2.34 18.63
N PHE A 284 -9.07 -2.12 18.00
CA PHE A 284 -8.52 -0.77 17.81
C PHE A 284 -9.34 -0.02 16.75
N ASP A 285 -9.64 1.24 17.02
CA ASP A 285 -10.32 2.15 16.12
C ASP A 285 -9.38 3.31 15.77
N PHE A 286 -9.03 3.48 14.50
CA PHE A 286 -8.09 4.53 14.10
C PHE A 286 -8.62 5.95 14.33
N GLN A 287 -9.94 6.17 14.32
CA GLN A 287 -10.51 7.52 14.50
C GLN A 287 -10.48 7.98 15.98
N THR A 288 -10.36 7.05 16.91
CA THR A 288 -10.35 7.35 18.36
C THR A 288 -9.07 6.93 19.07
N GLY A 289 -8.34 5.97 18.49
CA GLY A 289 -7.12 5.41 19.04
C GLY A 289 -5.84 6.11 18.61
N TYR A 290 -5.86 6.86 17.51
CA TYR A 290 -4.80 7.85 17.20
C TYR A 290 -5.25 9.22 17.68
N THR A 291 -4.37 9.91 18.41
CA THR A 291 -4.62 11.25 18.92
C THR A 291 -3.48 12.20 18.58
N TYR A 292 -3.79 13.49 18.47
CA TYR A 292 -2.75 14.51 18.26
C TYR A 292 -1.79 14.65 19.46
N ALA A 293 -2.14 14.10 20.63
CA ALA A 293 -1.27 14.05 21.80
C ALA A 293 -0.29 12.86 21.78
N ASP A 294 -0.46 11.90 20.86
CA ASP A 294 0.44 10.76 20.78
C ASP A 294 1.86 11.22 20.39
N PRO A 295 2.90 10.91 21.17
CA PRO A 295 4.27 11.33 20.88
C PRO A 295 4.85 10.68 19.62
N GLY A 296 4.18 9.63 19.10
CA GLY A 296 4.47 9.03 17.81
C GLY A 296 3.83 9.75 16.62
N ILE A 297 2.87 10.65 16.85
CA ILE A 297 2.19 11.43 15.81
C ILE A 297 2.68 12.88 15.84
N HIS A 298 2.74 13.49 17.03
CA HIS A 298 3.42 14.76 17.28
C HIS A 298 4.89 14.50 17.60
N PHE A 299 5.71 14.41 16.57
CA PHE A 299 7.12 14.07 16.67
C PHE A 299 7.98 15.02 15.82
N ASN A 300 8.92 15.72 16.48
CA ASN A 300 9.87 16.56 15.76
C ASN A 300 11.06 15.72 15.28
N LEU A 301 11.06 15.38 13.98
CA LEU A 301 12.12 14.60 13.34
C LEU A 301 13.51 15.26 13.39
N TYR A 302 13.59 16.59 13.47
CA TYR A 302 14.83 17.35 13.30
C TYR A 302 15.53 17.66 14.62
N SER A 303 14.78 17.79 15.71
CA SER A 303 15.33 18.06 17.05
C SER A 303 15.09 16.92 18.04
N GLY A 304 14.20 15.97 17.72
CA GLY A 304 13.89 14.84 18.57
C GLY A 304 14.95 13.74 18.47
N ASP A 305 15.15 13.02 19.57
CA ASP A 305 15.96 11.81 19.57
C ASP A 305 15.12 10.64 19.00
N ALA A 306 15.46 10.21 17.78
CA ALA A 306 14.77 9.12 17.09
C ALA A 306 14.81 7.79 17.88
N THR A 307 15.78 7.57 18.77
CA THR A 307 15.83 6.38 19.63
C THR A 307 14.74 6.35 20.69
N THR A 308 14.12 7.50 20.99
CA THR A 308 13.01 7.63 21.93
C THR A 308 11.63 7.52 21.27
N TYR A 309 11.60 7.45 19.94
CA TYR A 309 10.36 7.40 19.16
C TYR A 309 9.43 6.28 19.64
N LYS A 310 8.16 6.64 19.88
CA LYS A 310 7.12 5.72 20.33
C LYS A 310 6.16 5.45 19.19
N ILE A 311 6.14 4.22 18.71
CA ILE A 311 5.20 3.80 17.67
C ILE A 311 3.76 3.93 18.22
N PRO A 312 2.83 4.61 17.52
CA PRO A 312 1.46 4.80 18.00
C PRO A 312 0.63 3.50 17.90
N GLY A 313 -0.50 3.48 18.62
CA GLY A 313 -1.43 2.33 18.67
C GLY A 313 -1.01 1.23 19.65
N PRO A 314 -1.76 0.11 19.70
CA PRO A 314 -1.55 -0.97 20.66
C PRO A 314 -0.25 -1.75 20.38
N GLU A 315 0.17 -2.61 21.32
CA GLU A 315 1.29 -3.54 21.09
C GLU A 315 1.01 -4.54 19.97
N VAL A 316 2.03 -5.20 19.43
CA VAL A 316 1.85 -6.23 18.39
C VAL A 316 1.21 -7.49 18.99
N TRP A 317 0.14 -7.97 18.37
CA TRP A 317 -0.43 -9.29 18.64
C TRP A 317 0.29 -10.35 17.81
N THR A 318 0.95 -11.29 18.48
CA THR A 318 1.71 -12.39 17.84
C THR A 318 0.90 -13.67 17.63
N GLY A 319 -0.36 -13.71 18.09
CA GLY A 319 -1.15 -14.94 18.20
C GLY A 319 -0.74 -15.80 19.41
N GLY A 320 -1.65 -16.68 19.85
CA GLY A 320 -1.35 -17.70 20.86
C GLY A 320 -1.37 -17.22 22.31
N ALA A 321 -2.05 -16.11 22.60
CA ALA A 321 -2.25 -15.61 23.95
C ALA A 321 -3.74 -15.35 24.22
N GLY A 322 -4.45 -16.42 24.58
CA GLY A 322 -5.62 -16.28 25.43
C GLY A 322 -5.18 -15.83 26.83
N ALA A 323 -5.86 -14.80 27.34
CA ALA A 323 -5.79 -14.20 28.69
C ALA A 323 -4.68 -13.16 28.96
N GLY A 324 -5.09 -11.89 29.05
CA GLY A 324 -4.26 -10.80 29.56
C GLY A 324 -4.90 -9.41 29.50
N SER A 325 -6.16 -9.24 29.92
CA SER A 325 -6.61 -7.92 30.40
C SER A 325 -6.03 -7.70 31.79
N GLY A 326 -5.26 -6.62 31.98
CA GLY A 326 -4.71 -6.25 33.27
C GLY A 326 -3.79 -5.03 33.21
N SER A 327 -4.39 -3.86 33.44
CA SER A 327 -3.73 -2.60 33.79
C SER A 327 -2.83 -2.77 35.03
N GLY A 328 -1.66 -2.11 35.08
CA GLY A 328 -0.90 -1.99 36.33
C GLY A 328 0.61 -1.74 36.20
N SER A 329 0.96 -0.45 36.24
CA SER A 329 2.20 0.18 36.72
C SER A 329 3.34 -0.65 37.34
N GLY A 330 4.56 -0.38 36.85
CA GLY A 330 5.61 0.23 37.69
C GLY A 330 6.62 -0.67 38.41
N SER A 331 7.90 -0.27 38.23
CA SER A 331 9.11 -0.64 38.99
C SER A 331 9.69 -2.02 38.64
N GLY A 332 10.97 -2.18 38.29
CA GLY A 332 12.14 -1.41 38.63
C GLY A 332 13.13 -2.33 39.35
N SER A 333 14.33 -2.43 38.77
CA SER A 333 15.59 -2.87 39.40
C SER A 333 15.92 -4.38 39.46
N GLY A 334 17.08 -4.69 38.88
CA GLY A 334 18.15 -5.34 39.65
C GLY A 334 18.55 -6.76 39.22
N SER A 335 19.35 -6.88 38.17
CA SER A 335 20.19 -8.05 37.95
C SER A 335 21.29 -8.11 39.01
N GLY A 336 21.22 -9.10 39.89
CA GLY A 336 22.28 -9.47 40.83
C GLY A 336 22.56 -10.97 40.73
N SER A 337 23.63 -11.33 40.02
CA SER A 337 24.21 -12.66 40.01
C SER A 337 24.87 -12.97 41.36
N GLY A 338 24.62 -14.15 41.92
CA GLY A 338 25.29 -14.63 43.13
C GLY A 338 25.15 -16.13 43.29
N SER A 339 26.18 -16.87 42.89
CA SER A 339 26.35 -18.30 43.09
C SER A 339 26.51 -18.66 44.57
N GLY A 340 25.90 -19.76 45.01
CA GLY A 340 26.15 -20.37 46.32
C GLY A 340 25.69 -21.82 46.34
N SER A 341 26.67 -22.74 46.38
CA SER A 341 26.47 -24.19 46.54
C SER A 341 26.10 -24.55 47.99
N GLY A 342 25.23 -25.55 48.17
CA GLY A 342 24.99 -26.22 49.45
C GLY A 342 24.23 -27.53 49.25
N SER A 343 24.93 -28.65 49.43
CA SER A 343 24.40 -30.02 49.37
C SER A 343 23.47 -30.33 50.54
N GLY A 344 22.44 -31.14 50.30
CA GLY A 344 21.59 -31.73 51.34
C GLY A 344 20.59 -32.74 50.78
N SER A 345 20.81 -34.00 51.12
CA SER A 345 20.13 -35.24 50.74
C SER A 345 18.62 -35.33 51.03
N GLY A 346 17.86 -36.00 50.15
CA GLY A 346 16.52 -36.52 50.43
C GLY A 346 15.89 -37.24 49.23
N THR A 347 15.75 -38.56 49.36
CA THR A 347 15.24 -39.57 48.40
C THR A 347 13.79 -39.39 47.90
N PRO A 348 13.40 -40.04 46.78
CA PRO A 348 12.13 -39.84 46.09
C PRO A 348 11.03 -40.84 46.53
N PRO A 349 9.75 -40.56 46.27
CA PRO A 349 8.77 -41.62 46.05
C PRO A 349 8.29 -41.66 44.59
N VAL A 350 8.39 -42.85 43.99
CA VAL A 350 7.67 -43.28 42.78
C VAL A 350 6.50 -44.21 43.21
N PRO A 351 5.67 -44.73 42.30
CA PRO A 351 4.26 -44.40 42.11
C PRO A 351 3.31 -45.43 42.76
N SER A 352 2.00 -45.21 42.68
CA SER A 352 1.02 -46.27 42.94
C SER A 352 -0.04 -46.33 41.85
N SER A 353 0.01 -47.40 41.06
CA SER A 353 -1.14 -48.01 40.37
C SER A 353 -2.15 -48.48 41.42
N THR A 354 -3.46 -48.54 41.21
CA THR A 354 -4.28 -49.54 40.46
C THR A 354 -5.72 -49.20 40.95
N THR A 355 -6.84 -49.23 40.23
CA THR A 355 -7.55 -50.35 39.58
C THR A 355 -8.85 -49.80 39.00
N ARG A 356 -9.27 -50.36 37.87
CA ARG A 356 -10.64 -50.28 37.29
C ARG A 356 -11.55 -51.30 38.00
N PRO A 357 -12.87 -51.05 38.09
CA PRO A 357 -13.81 -52.00 37.50
C PRO A 357 -14.96 -51.34 36.71
N VAL A 358 -15.52 -52.12 35.78
CA VAL A 358 -16.67 -51.80 34.91
C VAL A 358 -17.95 -52.45 35.48
N PRO A 359 -19.13 -52.41 34.82
CA PRO A 359 -20.37 -51.95 35.45
C PRO A 359 -21.34 -53.11 35.75
N ASN A 360 -22.37 -52.89 36.58
CA ASN A 360 -23.59 -53.71 36.47
C ASN A 360 -24.84 -53.04 37.05
N SER A 361 -25.84 -52.90 36.18
CA SER A 361 -27.28 -53.17 36.30
C SER A 361 -28.02 -53.09 37.64
N GLY A 362 -29.21 -52.46 37.61
CA GLY A 362 -30.40 -53.05 38.25
C GLY A 362 -31.44 -52.12 38.90
N SER A 363 -32.52 -51.83 38.14
CA SER A 363 -33.94 -51.98 38.52
C SER A 363 -34.72 -50.98 39.40
N GLY A 364 -35.88 -50.57 38.83
CA GLY A 364 -37.18 -50.33 39.47
C GLY A 364 -37.54 -48.85 39.66
N SER A 365 -38.77 -48.35 39.52
CA SER A 365 -40.09 -48.79 39.02
C SER A 365 -40.97 -47.52 39.11
N GLY A 366 -41.93 -47.27 38.21
CA GLY A 366 -42.93 -46.21 38.46
C GLY A 366 -43.72 -45.67 37.26
N SER A 367 -44.78 -46.41 36.91
CA SER A 367 -46.06 -46.07 36.26
C SER A 367 -46.36 -44.67 35.69
N GLY A 368 -46.97 -44.62 34.51
CA GLY A 368 -47.77 -43.50 34.01
C GLY A 368 -48.24 -43.64 32.56
N SER A 369 -49.46 -44.13 32.38
CA SER A 369 -50.17 -44.47 31.14
C SER A 369 -50.39 -43.31 30.15
N GLY A 370 -50.46 -43.63 28.84
CA GLY A 370 -51.02 -42.75 27.82
C GLY A 370 -50.79 -43.24 26.38
N SER A 371 -51.84 -43.82 25.80
CA SER A 371 -51.88 -44.65 24.57
C SER A 371 -51.74 -43.93 23.22
N GLY A 372 -51.36 -44.72 22.19
CA GLY A 372 -51.70 -44.54 20.77
C GLY A 372 -50.50 -44.29 19.84
N SER A 373 -49.79 -45.32 19.35
CA SER A 373 -50.05 -46.04 18.08
C SER A 373 -50.15 -45.10 16.87
N GLY A 374 -49.37 -45.17 15.80
CA GLY A 374 -48.35 -46.11 15.35
C GLY A 374 -48.10 -45.85 13.85
N SER A 375 -46.85 -46.06 13.41
CA SER A 375 -46.36 -46.56 12.11
C SER A 375 -47.11 -46.21 10.82
N GLY A 376 -46.50 -45.81 9.70
CA GLY A 376 -45.12 -45.88 9.27
C GLY A 376 -45.09 -46.02 7.74
N SER A 377 -43.94 -45.67 7.14
CA SER A 377 -43.41 -46.10 5.83
C SER A 377 -44.10 -45.69 4.51
N GLY A 378 -43.29 -45.20 3.56
CA GLY A 378 -43.52 -45.40 2.12
C GLY A 378 -43.18 -44.22 1.20
N THR A 379 -41.93 -44.10 0.76
CA THR A 379 -41.48 -43.45 -0.48
C THR A 379 -41.67 -44.38 -1.70
N PRO A 380 -41.44 -43.96 -2.98
CA PRO A 380 -41.94 -42.82 -3.78
C PRO A 380 -42.57 -43.36 -5.12
N PRO A 381 -42.92 -42.51 -6.13
CA PRO A 381 -41.96 -42.24 -7.23
C PRO A 381 -42.11 -40.86 -7.94
N VAL A 382 -41.15 -40.59 -8.85
CA VAL A 382 -41.01 -39.47 -9.81
C VAL A 382 -42.10 -39.51 -10.92
N PRO A 383 -42.46 -38.39 -11.57
CA PRO A 383 -42.05 -38.20 -12.98
C PRO A 383 -41.71 -36.74 -13.40
N SER A 384 -41.18 -36.65 -14.62
CA SER A 384 -40.36 -35.61 -15.26
C SER A 384 -41.07 -34.37 -15.87
N SER A 385 -40.27 -33.30 -15.99
CA SER A 385 -40.18 -32.24 -17.04
C SER A 385 -41.41 -31.84 -17.88
N THR A 386 -41.73 -30.54 -17.94
CA THR A 386 -41.84 -29.81 -19.22
C THR A 386 -41.71 -28.28 -19.08
N THR A 387 -41.01 -27.71 -20.05
CA THR A 387 -40.74 -26.31 -20.39
C THR A 387 -41.99 -25.46 -20.67
N ARG A 388 -41.91 -24.16 -20.37
CA ARG A 388 -42.92 -23.13 -20.67
C ARG A 388 -42.56 -22.40 -21.98
N PRO A 389 -43.52 -22.10 -22.90
CA PRO A 389 -43.23 -21.48 -24.19
C PRO A 389 -43.31 -19.94 -24.18
N VAL A 390 -42.56 -19.36 -25.11
CA VAL A 390 -42.61 -17.97 -25.62
C VAL A 390 -43.85 -17.81 -26.51
N PRO A 391 -44.57 -16.67 -26.47
CA PRO A 391 -45.52 -16.33 -27.52
C PRO A 391 -44.84 -15.52 -28.62
N ASN A 392 -44.87 -16.04 -29.85
CA ASN A 392 -44.70 -15.29 -31.08
C ASN A 392 -46.03 -15.32 -31.83
N SER A 393 -46.62 -14.15 -32.08
CA SER A 393 -47.77 -13.94 -32.96
C SER A 393 -47.27 -13.33 -34.26
N GLY A 394 -47.57 -14.01 -35.38
CA GLY A 394 -47.08 -13.66 -36.70
C GLY A 394 -47.94 -12.65 -37.48
N SER A 395 -47.27 -12.11 -38.51
CA SER A 395 -47.75 -11.79 -39.87
C SER A 395 -48.91 -10.80 -40.07
N GLY A 396 -48.56 -9.63 -40.60
CA GLY A 396 -49.39 -8.78 -41.44
C GLY A 396 -48.53 -8.17 -42.56
N SER A 397 -48.80 -8.58 -43.79
CA SER A 397 -48.22 -8.09 -45.05
C SER A 397 -48.73 -6.68 -45.36
N GLY A 398 -47.89 -5.80 -45.93
CA GLY A 398 -48.33 -4.47 -46.37
C GLY A 398 -47.22 -3.64 -47.01
N SER A 399 -47.13 -3.76 -48.33
CA SER A 399 -46.47 -2.89 -49.32
C SER A 399 -46.69 -1.38 -49.13
N GLY A 400 -45.72 -0.54 -49.49
CA GLY A 400 -45.98 0.89 -49.75
C GLY A 400 -44.74 1.78 -49.84
N SER A 401 -44.53 2.32 -51.03
CA SER A 401 -43.51 3.28 -51.48
C SER A 401 -43.49 4.62 -50.71
N GLY A 402 -42.34 5.31 -50.74
CA GLY A 402 -42.20 6.70 -50.32
C GLY A 402 -40.76 7.11 -50.10
#